data_AF-A0A6C0LDG2-F1
#
_entry.id   AF-A0A6C0LDG2-F1
#
_cell.length_a   1.000
_cell.length_b   1.000
_cell.length_c   1.000
_cell.angle_alpha   90.00
_cell.angle_beta   90.00
_cell.angle_gamma   90.00
#
_symmetry.space_group_name_H-M   'P 1'
#
loop_
_entity.id
_entity.type
_entity.pdbx_description
1 polymer ?
#
loop_
_entity_poly.entity_id
_entity_poly.type
_entity_poly.pdbx_seq_one_letter_code
_entity_poly.pdbx_strand_id
1 'polypeptide(L)'
;MLYNYLLFFLGIYSWNYKSTTFFERLLQKKVINLTLLTQNKNNKKLIKFNETDSNSPNLNFYLTVLDLKELSANLKYKIYVYNLYSLLIFIFLCIEPFYLFYKLCSDTNNFQEYLITFLININTPINYLWAKYYFSTNHFDLFVNSCNYNCWSFVIFIIIITCISIVISLIDIDSFYNEYYYIHNLNKTIGITIVILEWIYSRLLFALTSSAFTIVFCKHVKQIRNFIKQIISNEFDLEDSYCLTSLISNIASLRHSVEISIKFYNKLLSCITVTGGVSLAIFIRHLYNKTNTQTKKVIILQQHEQYLLQSYILYVICQLIFFYNVIYYSELRNRLVKLIQSSSFINKFLIRWSASRLKKKCKDTCEIKQLCKIILCIEQENATSIDWMILEKLTRNKWMDFSILGISTQDGTLIKKVITFSSLIYFILSYLQ
;
A
#
# COMPACT_ATOMS: atom_id res chain seq x y z
N MET A 1 -15.74 -14.09 -3.99
CA MET A 1 -16.11 -15.22 -3.09
C MET A 1 -14.88 -15.88 -2.47
N LEU A 2 -13.95 -16.43 -3.26
CA LEU A 2 -12.68 -17.04 -2.78
C LEU A 2 -11.85 -16.15 -1.85
N TYR A 3 -11.73 -14.87 -2.18
CA TYR A 3 -11.03 -13.88 -1.35
C TYR A 3 -11.59 -13.76 0.08
N ASN A 4 -12.92 -13.77 0.25
CA ASN A 4 -13.54 -13.69 1.57
C ASN A 4 -13.31 -14.96 2.40
N TYR A 5 -13.28 -16.13 1.75
CA TYR A 5 -12.92 -17.37 2.43
C TYR A 5 -11.47 -17.38 2.88
N LEU A 6 -10.56 -16.84 2.07
CA LEU A 6 -9.15 -16.70 2.44
C LEU A 6 -8.96 -15.71 3.61
N LEU A 7 -9.66 -14.57 3.61
CA LEU A 7 -9.68 -13.66 4.76
C LEU A 7 -10.24 -14.34 6.03
N PHE A 8 -11.27 -15.15 5.87
CA PHE A 8 -11.88 -15.89 6.98
C PHE A 8 -10.88 -16.90 7.56
N PHE A 9 -10.27 -17.73 6.69
CA PHE A 9 -9.24 -18.72 7.04
C PHE A 9 -8.07 -18.09 7.79
N LEU A 10 -7.54 -16.97 7.28
CA LEU A 10 -6.44 -16.24 7.92
C LEU A 10 -6.85 -15.49 9.21
N GLY A 11 -8.13 -15.52 9.63
CA GLY A 11 -8.57 -14.81 10.84
C GLY A 11 -8.65 -13.28 10.68
N ILE A 12 -8.63 -12.76 9.45
CA ILE A 12 -8.51 -11.32 9.17
C ILE A 12 -9.85 -10.68 8.76
N TYR A 13 -10.88 -11.49 8.51
CA TYR A 13 -12.19 -11.03 8.04
C TYR A 13 -12.85 -10.02 9.00
N SER A 14 -13.50 -9.01 8.41
CA SER A 14 -14.24 -7.95 9.10
C SER A 14 -15.71 -7.96 8.68
N TRP A 15 -16.60 -7.59 9.60
CA TRP A 15 -18.04 -7.70 9.42
C TRP A 15 -18.72 -6.32 9.41
N ASN A 16 -19.81 -6.19 8.64
CA ASN A 16 -20.63 -4.98 8.61
C ASN A 16 -21.71 -5.04 9.70
N TYR A 17 -21.44 -4.53 10.89
CA TYR A 17 -22.44 -4.46 11.96
C TYR A 17 -22.24 -3.25 12.89
N LYS A 18 -23.30 -2.82 13.57
CA LYS A 18 -23.28 -1.70 14.53
C LYS A 18 -22.68 -2.17 15.86
N SER A 19 -21.48 -1.68 16.22
CA SER A 19 -20.79 -2.08 17.45
C SER A 19 -21.13 -1.17 18.63
N THR A 20 -21.20 -1.74 19.82
CA THR A 20 -21.39 -0.99 21.07
C THR A 20 -20.17 -1.04 21.98
N THR A 21 -19.35 -2.11 21.88
CA THR A 21 -18.16 -2.30 22.73
C THR A 21 -16.85 -2.08 21.97
N PHE A 22 -15.75 -1.79 22.69
CA PHE A 22 -14.43 -1.56 22.10
C PHE A 22 -13.92 -2.76 21.30
N PHE A 23 -14.09 -3.99 21.82
CA PHE A 23 -13.69 -5.22 21.12
C PHE A 23 -14.50 -5.45 19.84
N GLU A 24 -15.79 -5.12 19.86
CA GLU A 24 -16.64 -5.17 18.66
C GLU A 24 -16.21 -4.13 17.60
N ARG A 25 -15.61 -3.00 17.98
CA ARG A 25 -15.10 -1.99 17.02
C ARG A 25 -13.89 -2.47 16.23
N LEU A 26 -13.13 -3.46 16.70
CA LEU A 26 -11.93 -3.96 16.02
C LEU A 26 -12.27 -4.80 14.78
N LEU A 27 -13.42 -5.49 14.76
CA LEU A 27 -13.90 -6.27 13.63
C LEU A 27 -14.92 -5.56 12.76
N GLN A 28 -15.38 -4.39 13.19
CA GLN A 28 -16.33 -3.61 12.44
C GLN A 28 -15.69 -3.08 11.17
N LYS A 29 -16.35 -3.32 10.03
CA LYS A 29 -15.93 -2.74 8.77
C LYS A 29 -16.12 -1.23 8.79
N LYS A 30 -15.07 -0.51 8.46
CA LYS A 30 -14.98 0.95 8.43
C LYS A 30 -15.13 1.43 6.99
N VAL A 31 -16.11 2.29 6.75
CA VAL A 31 -16.36 2.89 5.43
C VAL A 31 -15.51 4.16 5.29
N ILE A 32 -14.60 4.15 4.34
CA ILE A 32 -13.81 5.30 3.93
C ILE A 32 -14.52 5.98 2.76
N ASN A 33 -14.81 7.27 2.91
CA ASN A 33 -15.22 8.12 1.79
C ASN A 33 -13.96 8.61 1.06
N LEU A 34 -13.77 8.14 -0.17
CA LEU A 34 -12.70 8.60 -1.07
C LEU A 34 -13.09 9.87 -1.83
N THR A 35 -14.37 10.26 -1.82
CA THR A 35 -14.85 11.46 -2.48
C THR A 35 -14.58 12.68 -1.59
N LEU A 36 -13.87 13.67 -2.15
CA LEU A 36 -13.87 15.03 -1.61
C LEU A 36 -15.34 15.45 -1.51
N LEU A 37 -15.82 15.72 -0.30
CA LEU A 37 -17.12 16.36 -0.10
C LEU A 37 -17.03 17.74 -0.74
N THR A 38 -17.46 17.86 -1.99
CA THR A 38 -17.94 19.13 -2.51
C THR A 38 -19.04 19.56 -1.56
N GLN A 39 -18.87 20.72 -0.93
CA GLN A 39 -19.90 21.28 -0.06
C GLN A 39 -21.22 21.25 -0.83
N ASN A 40 -22.12 20.37 -0.40
CA ASN A 40 -23.46 20.28 -0.96
C ASN A 40 -24.10 21.66 -0.74
N LYS A 41 -24.36 22.37 -1.83
CA LYS A 41 -24.95 23.72 -1.88
C LYS A 41 -26.33 23.85 -1.18
N ASN A 42 -26.88 22.78 -0.61
CA ASN A 42 -28.26 22.75 -0.13
C ASN A 42 -28.46 22.65 1.40
N ASN A 43 -27.41 22.57 2.22
CA ASN A 43 -27.60 22.58 3.67
C ASN A 43 -27.38 23.97 4.26
N LYS A 44 -28.44 24.80 4.23
CA LYS A 44 -28.60 26.01 5.06
C LYS A 44 -28.72 25.65 6.55
N LYS A 45 -27.70 25.03 7.12
CA LYS A 45 -27.51 25.01 8.57
C LYS A 45 -26.17 25.65 8.86
N LEU A 46 -26.26 26.88 9.40
CA LEU A 46 -25.17 27.69 9.92
C LEU A 46 -24.15 26.81 10.64
N ILE A 47 -23.01 26.61 9.99
CA ILE A 47 -21.79 26.11 10.63
C ILE A 47 -21.33 27.24 11.52
N LYS A 48 -21.51 27.12 12.84
CA LYS A 48 -20.81 27.96 13.81
C LYS A 48 -19.33 27.64 13.68
N PHE A 49 -18.57 28.59 13.16
CA PHE A 49 -17.11 28.55 13.17
C PHE A 49 -16.67 28.74 14.63
N ASN A 50 -16.07 27.70 15.21
CA ASN A 50 -15.25 27.86 16.42
C ASN A 50 -13.83 28.21 15.95
N GLU A 51 -13.31 29.34 16.45
CA GLU A 51 -12.07 30.00 16.01
C GLU A 51 -10.75 29.28 16.37
N THR A 52 -10.80 28.01 16.78
CA THR A 52 -9.60 27.28 17.25
C THR A 52 -9.05 26.25 16.26
N ASP A 53 -9.68 26.07 15.10
CA ASP A 53 -9.20 25.12 14.10
C ASP A 53 -8.36 25.83 13.03
N SER A 54 -7.11 25.42 12.91
CA SER A 54 -6.14 25.89 11.92
C SER A 54 -6.72 25.98 10.50
N ASN A 55 -6.48 27.11 9.83
CA ASN A 55 -6.97 27.50 8.48
C ASN A 55 -6.47 26.65 7.29
N SER A 56 -6.09 25.39 7.49
CA SER A 56 -5.90 24.43 6.40
C SER A 56 -7.14 23.54 6.32
N PRO A 57 -7.66 23.21 5.12
CA PRO A 57 -8.74 22.24 5.00
C PRO A 57 -8.21 20.89 5.48
N ASN A 58 -8.45 20.58 6.75
CA ASN A 58 -8.08 19.32 7.34
C ASN A 58 -9.03 18.27 6.74
N LEU A 59 -8.49 17.42 5.87
CA LEU A 59 -9.15 16.23 5.31
C LEU A 59 -9.33 15.20 6.43
N ASN A 60 -10.18 15.55 7.39
CA ASN A 60 -10.54 14.67 8.48
C ASN A 60 -11.39 13.54 7.91
N PHE A 61 -10.93 12.32 8.15
CA PHE A 61 -11.59 11.07 7.83
C PHE A 61 -12.96 11.03 8.50
N TYR A 62 -14.02 11.39 7.78
CA TYR A 62 -15.37 11.13 8.27
C TYR A 62 -15.76 9.70 7.88
N LEU A 63 -15.56 8.79 8.83
CA LEU A 63 -16.15 7.45 8.82
C LEU A 63 -17.68 7.61 8.87
N THR A 64 -18.33 7.66 7.71
CA THR A 64 -19.79 7.63 7.67
C THR A 64 -20.23 6.19 7.86
N VAL A 65 -20.72 5.92 9.07
CA VAL A 65 -21.30 4.65 9.47
C VAL A 65 -22.70 4.58 8.87
N LEU A 66 -22.81 4.35 7.56
CA LEU A 66 -24.10 4.20 6.88
C LEU A 66 -24.49 2.72 6.75
N ASP A 67 -25.75 2.45 7.07
CA ASP A 67 -26.50 1.18 6.94
C ASP A 67 -25.85 -0.07 7.53
N LEU A 68 -25.58 -0.04 8.84
CA LEU A 68 -25.18 -1.22 9.59
C LEU A 68 -26.39 -1.99 10.11
N LYS A 69 -26.43 -3.29 9.81
CA LYS A 69 -27.41 -4.21 10.38
C LYS A 69 -27.29 -4.25 11.90
N GLU A 70 -28.43 -4.28 12.58
CA GLU A 70 -28.50 -4.52 14.02
C GLU A 70 -28.00 -5.92 14.36
N LEU A 71 -27.33 -6.03 15.51
CA LEU A 71 -26.64 -7.24 15.92
C LEU A 71 -27.66 -8.26 16.47
N SER A 72 -27.91 -9.36 15.75
CA SER A 72 -28.65 -10.48 16.32
C SER A 72 -27.75 -11.27 17.29
N ALA A 73 -28.35 -11.87 18.34
CA ALA A 73 -27.60 -12.62 19.36
C ALA A 73 -26.72 -13.75 18.77
N ASN A 74 -27.24 -14.46 17.76
CA ASN A 74 -26.49 -15.50 17.05
C ASN A 74 -25.28 -14.94 16.29
N LEU A 75 -25.40 -13.73 15.74
CA LEU A 75 -24.31 -13.06 15.03
C LEU A 75 -23.25 -12.57 16.02
N LYS A 76 -23.65 -12.12 17.21
CA LYS A 76 -22.74 -11.78 18.32
C LYS A 76 -21.86 -12.95 18.74
N TYR A 77 -22.45 -14.12 18.94
CA TYR A 77 -21.70 -15.32 19.32
C TYR A 77 -20.69 -15.73 18.23
N LYS A 78 -21.12 -15.74 16.96
CA LYS A 78 -20.21 -16.01 15.82
C LYS A 78 -19.01 -15.05 15.78
N ILE A 79 -19.25 -13.75 16.00
CA ILE A 79 -18.18 -12.74 16.06
C ILE A 79 -17.24 -13.02 17.23
N TYR A 80 -17.75 -13.38 18.40
CA TYR A 80 -16.93 -13.67 19.58
C TYR A 80 -16.01 -14.89 19.37
N VAL A 81 -16.56 -16.00 18.85
CA VAL A 81 -15.75 -17.19 18.52
C VAL A 81 -14.70 -16.85 17.46
N TYR A 82 -15.06 -16.05 16.46
CA TYR A 82 -14.11 -15.61 15.43
C TYR A 82 -13.00 -14.70 15.99
N ASN A 83 -13.31 -13.87 16.98
CA ASN A 83 -12.32 -13.05 17.68
C ASN A 83 -11.30 -13.91 18.42
N LEU A 84 -11.76 -14.93 19.15
CA LEU A 84 -10.87 -15.89 19.80
C LEU A 84 -9.98 -16.60 18.79
N TYR A 85 -10.56 -17.05 17.66
CA TYR A 85 -9.80 -17.66 16.58
C TYR A 85 -8.71 -16.72 15.99
N SER A 86 -9.07 -15.47 15.69
CA SER A 86 -8.12 -14.45 15.20
C SER A 86 -7.00 -14.18 16.21
N LEU A 87 -7.33 -14.11 17.50
CA LEU A 87 -6.35 -13.91 18.57
C LEU A 87 -5.41 -15.11 18.72
N LEU A 88 -5.93 -16.34 18.61
CA LEU A 88 -5.10 -17.55 18.62
C LEU A 88 -4.13 -17.59 17.45
N ILE A 89 -4.56 -17.23 16.24
CA ILE A 89 -3.65 -17.10 15.08
C ILE A 89 -2.57 -16.06 15.36
N PHE A 90 -2.95 -14.90 15.91
CA PHE A 90 -1.96 -13.86 16.22
C PHE A 90 -0.92 -14.33 17.23
N ILE A 91 -1.35 -14.96 18.33
CA ILE A 91 -0.44 -15.54 19.32
C ILE A 91 0.47 -16.58 18.67
N PHE A 92 -0.10 -17.47 17.86
CA PHE A 92 0.63 -18.50 17.13
C PHE A 92 1.75 -17.92 16.25
N LEU A 93 1.47 -16.86 15.49
CA LEU A 93 2.46 -16.17 14.65
C LEU A 93 3.51 -15.38 15.44
N CYS A 94 3.28 -15.14 16.74
CA CYS A 94 4.21 -14.43 17.62
C CYS A 94 5.16 -15.36 18.40
N ILE A 95 4.85 -16.66 18.52
CA ILE A 95 5.63 -17.61 19.34
C ILE A 95 7.11 -17.60 18.94
N GLU A 96 7.37 -17.77 17.65
CA GLU A 96 8.74 -17.85 17.13
C GLU A 96 9.52 -16.53 17.32
N PRO A 97 9.00 -15.34 16.96
CA PRO A 97 9.65 -14.07 17.29
C PRO A 97 9.93 -13.87 18.79
N PHE A 98 9.03 -14.30 19.68
CA PHE A 98 9.26 -14.19 21.12
C PHE A 98 10.34 -15.14 21.61
N TYR A 99 10.36 -16.38 21.10
CA TYR A 99 11.42 -17.35 21.40
C TYR A 99 12.80 -16.82 20.98
N LEU A 100 12.90 -16.30 19.76
CA LEU A 100 14.13 -15.73 19.23
C LEU A 100 14.58 -14.49 20.00
N PHE A 101 13.64 -13.65 20.43
CA PHE A 101 13.94 -12.50 21.27
C PHE A 101 14.52 -12.93 22.62
N TYR A 102 13.93 -13.94 23.26
CA TYR A 102 14.46 -14.51 24.49
C TYR A 102 15.89 -15.04 24.30
N LYS A 103 16.13 -15.79 23.22
CA LYS A 103 17.45 -16.34 22.87
C LYS A 103 18.49 -15.27 22.58
N LEU A 104 18.10 -14.18 21.90
CA LEU A 104 18.97 -13.01 21.70
C LEU A 104 19.42 -12.36 23.02
N CYS A 105 18.57 -12.39 24.05
CA CYS A 105 18.92 -11.87 25.36
C CYS A 105 19.77 -12.83 26.20
N SER A 106 19.67 -14.15 25.97
CA SER A 106 20.33 -15.16 26.80
C SER A 106 21.62 -15.74 26.22
N ASP A 107 21.73 -15.88 24.90
CA ASP A 107 22.84 -16.56 24.22
C ASP A 107 23.70 -15.59 23.39
N THR A 108 24.90 -15.26 23.88
CA THR A 108 25.83 -14.35 23.19
C THR A 108 26.65 -15.02 22.08
N ASN A 109 26.83 -16.35 22.14
CA ASN A 109 27.75 -17.05 21.24
C ASN A 109 27.24 -17.14 19.79
N ASN A 110 25.93 -17.31 19.59
CA ASN A 110 25.29 -17.41 18.26
C ASN A 110 24.40 -16.19 17.96
N PHE A 111 24.71 -15.03 18.55
CA PHE A 111 23.88 -13.83 18.48
C PHE A 111 23.51 -13.42 17.03
N GLN A 112 24.44 -13.54 16.08
CA GLN A 112 24.19 -13.17 14.69
C GLN A 112 23.11 -14.05 14.03
N GLU A 113 23.14 -15.36 14.25
CA GLU A 113 22.18 -16.30 13.66
C GLU A 113 20.79 -16.11 14.26
N TYR A 114 20.69 -15.90 15.57
CA TYR A 114 19.43 -15.53 16.22
C TYR A 114 18.90 -14.17 15.72
N LEU A 115 19.78 -13.19 15.46
CA LEU A 115 19.36 -11.86 15.00
C LEU A 115 18.82 -11.91 13.57
N ILE A 116 19.47 -12.66 12.68
CA ILE A 116 19.01 -12.86 11.31
C ILE A 116 17.61 -13.48 11.33
N THR A 117 17.46 -14.60 12.04
CA THR A 117 16.19 -15.36 12.14
C THR A 117 15.08 -14.54 12.80
N PHE A 118 15.41 -13.71 13.81
CA PHE A 118 14.45 -12.82 14.45
C PHE A 118 13.92 -11.75 13.47
N LEU A 119 14.82 -11.05 12.77
CA LEU A 119 14.45 -9.95 11.88
C LEU A 119 13.62 -10.41 10.67
N ILE A 120 13.77 -11.65 10.23
CA ILE A 120 12.95 -12.19 9.15
C ILE A 120 11.57 -12.62 9.66
N ASN A 121 11.49 -13.25 10.83
CA ASN A 121 10.26 -13.81 11.39
C ASN A 121 9.36 -12.75 12.03
N ILE A 122 9.90 -11.64 12.56
CA ILE A 122 9.09 -10.53 13.11
C ILE A 122 8.17 -9.88 12.06
N ASN A 123 8.47 -10.03 10.77
CA ASN A 123 7.64 -9.49 9.70
C ASN A 123 6.26 -10.14 9.61
N THR A 124 6.15 -11.40 10.03
CA THR A 124 4.90 -12.17 9.97
C THR A 124 3.81 -11.58 10.89
N PRO A 125 4.04 -11.41 12.21
CA PRO A 125 3.04 -10.79 13.09
C PRO A 125 2.77 -9.32 12.75
N ILE A 126 3.77 -8.57 12.26
CA ILE A 126 3.59 -7.18 11.80
C ILE A 126 2.64 -7.13 10.59
N ASN A 127 2.85 -8.01 9.61
CA ASN A 127 1.94 -8.18 8.47
C ASN A 127 0.52 -8.53 8.93
N TYR A 128 0.40 -9.35 9.98
CA TYR A 128 -0.91 -9.79 10.47
C TYR A 128 -1.69 -8.62 11.05
N LEU A 129 -1.06 -7.84 11.93
CA LEU A 129 -1.67 -6.64 12.52
C LEU A 129 -2.08 -5.63 11.46
N TRP A 130 -1.20 -5.41 10.47
CA TRP A 130 -1.52 -4.54 9.36
C TRP A 130 -2.69 -5.07 8.53
N ALA A 131 -2.70 -6.35 8.17
CA ALA A 131 -3.75 -6.94 7.36
C ALA A 131 -5.10 -6.87 8.09
N LYS A 132 -5.12 -7.15 9.40
CA LYS A 132 -6.29 -7.00 10.26
C LYS A 132 -6.81 -5.57 10.24
N TYR A 133 -5.93 -4.58 10.38
CA TYR A 133 -6.31 -3.18 10.29
C TYR A 133 -6.80 -2.78 8.89
N TYR A 134 -6.08 -3.16 7.83
CA TYR A 134 -6.36 -2.76 6.46
C TYR A 134 -7.70 -3.33 5.97
N PHE A 135 -7.93 -4.63 6.14
CA PHE A 135 -9.16 -5.30 5.72
C PHE A 135 -10.34 -5.06 6.68
N SER A 136 -10.11 -4.41 7.82
CA SER A 136 -11.20 -3.78 8.58
C SER A 136 -11.79 -2.56 7.85
N THR A 137 -11.15 -2.05 6.80
CA THR A 137 -11.69 -0.94 6.00
C THR A 137 -12.29 -1.43 4.69
N ASN A 138 -13.21 -0.65 4.11
CA ASN A 138 -13.72 -0.89 2.76
C ASN A 138 -12.73 -0.47 1.65
N HIS A 139 -11.51 -0.02 2.00
CA HIS A 139 -10.55 0.50 1.03
C HIS A 139 -10.33 -0.50 -0.10
N PHE A 140 -9.96 -1.73 0.23
CA PHE A 140 -9.69 -2.76 -0.78
C PHE A 140 -10.90 -3.06 -1.68
N ASP A 141 -12.11 -3.14 -1.11
CA ASP A 141 -13.33 -3.42 -1.88
C ASP A 141 -13.61 -2.37 -2.94
N LEU A 142 -13.28 -1.10 -2.66
CA LEU A 142 -13.41 0.00 -3.62
C LEU A 142 -12.51 -0.20 -4.85
N PHE A 143 -11.42 -0.97 -4.75
CA PHE A 143 -10.48 -1.19 -5.86
C PHE A 143 -10.72 -2.53 -6.58
N VAL A 144 -11.08 -3.60 -5.87
CA VAL A 144 -11.21 -4.97 -6.41
C VAL A 144 -12.19 -5.09 -7.57
N ASN A 145 -13.38 -4.49 -7.46
CA ASN A 145 -14.49 -4.72 -8.40
C ASN A 145 -14.27 -4.12 -9.81
N SER A 146 -13.11 -3.52 -10.07
CA SER A 146 -12.86 -2.72 -11.29
C SER A 146 -11.50 -3.02 -11.97
N CYS A 147 -10.81 -4.07 -11.53
CA CYS A 147 -9.52 -4.47 -12.09
C CYS A 147 -9.67 -5.36 -13.34
N ASN A 148 -8.94 -5.00 -14.41
CA ASN A 148 -8.87 -5.77 -15.67
C ASN A 148 -7.81 -6.89 -15.59
N TYR A 149 -7.82 -7.78 -16.59
CA TYR A 149 -6.93 -8.95 -16.77
C TYR A 149 -5.43 -8.73 -16.51
N ASN A 150 -4.83 -7.58 -16.87
CA ASN A 150 -3.39 -7.37 -16.66
C ASN A 150 -2.98 -7.22 -15.19
N CYS A 151 -3.90 -6.87 -14.28
CA CYS A 151 -3.61 -6.86 -12.84
C CYS A 151 -3.61 -8.29 -12.28
N TRP A 152 -4.43 -9.15 -12.86
CA TRP A 152 -4.58 -10.53 -12.43
C TRP A 152 -3.34 -11.37 -12.74
N SER A 153 -2.58 -11.06 -13.81
CA SER A 153 -1.35 -11.78 -14.12
C SER A 153 -0.31 -11.68 -13.00
N PHE A 154 -0.10 -10.49 -12.43
CA PHE A 154 0.81 -10.31 -11.29
C PHE A 154 0.31 -11.02 -10.03
N VAL A 155 -1.00 -10.98 -9.77
CA VAL A 155 -1.60 -11.67 -8.62
C VAL A 155 -1.46 -13.19 -8.76
N ILE A 156 -1.73 -13.73 -9.95
CA ILE A 156 -1.54 -15.15 -10.28
C ILE A 156 -0.07 -15.54 -10.11
N PHE A 157 0.85 -14.70 -10.59
CA PHE A 157 2.28 -14.93 -10.43
C PHE A 157 2.70 -14.99 -8.95
N ILE A 158 2.22 -14.06 -8.11
CA ILE A 158 2.46 -14.09 -6.66
C ILE A 158 1.93 -15.40 -6.06
N ILE A 159 0.71 -15.82 -6.41
CA ILE A 159 0.11 -17.07 -5.91
C ILE A 159 0.97 -18.28 -6.31
N ILE A 160 1.37 -18.37 -7.58
CA ILE A 160 2.19 -19.48 -8.09
C ILE A 160 3.51 -19.57 -7.32
N ILE A 161 4.21 -18.44 -7.15
CA ILE A 161 5.49 -18.43 -6.41
C ILE A 161 5.27 -18.81 -4.95
N THR A 162 4.16 -18.39 -4.33
CA THR A 162 3.87 -18.77 -2.93
C THR A 162 3.59 -20.25 -2.80
N CYS A 163 2.87 -20.87 -3.75
CA CYS A 163 2.65 -22.31 -3.79
C CYS A 163 3.97 -23.07 -3.98
N ILE A 164 4.82 -22.63 -4.91
CA ILE A 164 6.16 -23.21 -5.13
C ILE A 164 7.00 -23.09 -3.86
N SER A 165 6.95 -21.95 -3.17
CA SER A 165 7.65 -21.76 -1.90
C SER A 165 7.15 -22.72 -0.84
N ILE A 166 5.85 -22.96 -0.70
CA ILE A 166 5.33 -23.91 0.28
C ILE A 166 5.82 -25.33 -0.06
N VAL A 167 5.73 -25.73 -1.34
CA VAL A 167 6.16 -27.08 -1.78
C VAL A 167 7.65 -27.30 -1.54
N ILE A 168 8.51 -26.33 -1.87
CA ILE A 168 9.96 -26.45 -1.66
C ILE A 168 10.28 -26.54 -0.16
N SER A 169 9.59 -25.77 0.70
CA SER A 169 9.83 -25.83 2.15
C SER A 169 9.49 -27.20 2.75
N LEU A 170 8.54 -27.94 2.16
CA LEU A 170 8.19 -29.29 2.60
C LEU A 170 9.28 -30.34 2.31
N ILE A 171 10.18 -30.09 1.34
CA ILE A 171 11.22 -31.05 0.93
C ILE A 171 12.27 -31.24 2.03
N ASP A 172 12.62 -30.18 2.76
CA ASP A 172 13.64 -30.21 3.81
C ASP A 172 13.07 -29.80 5.17
N ILE A 173 11.95 -30.43 5.55
CA ILE A 173 11.25 -30.07 6.80
C ILE A 173 12.04 -30.41 8.06
N ASP A 174 12.94 -31.40 7.97
CA ASP A 174 13.81 -31.80 9.08
C ASP A 174 14.86 -30.73 9.43
N SER A 175 15.18 -29.84 8.48
CA SER A 175 16.08 -28.69 8.72
C SER A 175 15.62 -27.76 9.84
N PHE A 176 14.31 -27.77 10.17
CA PHE A 176 13.71 -26.91 11.19
C PHE A 176 13.86 -27.40 12.62
N TYR A 177 14.25 -28.66 12.80
CA TYR A 177 14.44 -29.22 14.13
C TYR A 177 15.83 -28.87 14.68
N ASN A 178 16.10 -27.57 14.85
CA ASN A 178 17.39 -27.05 15.30
C ASN A 178 17.22 -25.96 16.38
N GLU A 179 18.30 -25.65 17.08
CA GLU A 179 18.30 -24.74 18.24
C GLU A 179 17.82 -23.31 17.93
N TYR A 180 17.83 -22.91 16.66
CA TYR A 180 17.39 -21.59 16.19
C TYR A 180 15.87 -21.46 16.05
N TYR A 181 15.10 -22.54 16.22
CA TYR A 181 13.63 -22.52 16.16
C TYR A 181 13.03 -23.08 17.45
N TYR A 182 11.92 -22.50 17.90
CA TYR A 182 11.26 -22.94 19.15
C TYR A 182 10.84 -24.42 19.12
N ILE A 183 10.60 -24.94 17.93
CA ILE A 183 10.15 -26.30 17.66
C ILE A 183 11.13 -27.37 18.17
N HIS A 184 12.41 -27.05 18.32
CA HIS A 184 13.41 -27.97 18.87
C HIS A 184 13.08 -28.43 20.29
N ASN A 185 12.32 -27.64 21.05
CA ASN A 185 11.89 -27.99 22.42
C ASN A 185 10.64 -28.89 22.45
N LEU A 186 10.03 -29.19 21.30
CA LEU A 186 8.81 -29.97 21.18
C LEU A 186 9.10 -31.36 20.63
N ASN A 187 8.18 -32.30 20.83
CA ASN A 187 8.28 -33.61 20.17
C ASN A 187 8.28 -33.43 18.64
N LYS A 188 9.22 -34.08 17.94
CA LYS A 188 9.48 -33.91 16.50
C LYS A 188 8.22 -34.00 15.64
N THR A 189 7.33 -34.96 15.90
CA THR A 189 6.09 -35.14 15.12
C THR A 189 5.12 -33.97 15.27
N ILE A 190 4.92 -33.50 16.50
CA ILE A 190 4.05 -32.35 16.83
C ILE A 190 4.69 -31.06 16.28
N GLY A 191 6.00 -30.91 16.46
CA GLY A 191 6.78 -29.80 15.96
C GLY A 191 6.65 -29.61 14.45
N ILE A 192 6.83 -30.68 13.68
CA ILE A 192 6.67 -30.66 12.22
C ILE A 192 5.26 -30.23 11.80
N THR A 193 4.20 -30.74 12.43
CA THR A 193 2.83 -30.32 12.09
C THR A 193 2.58 -28.84 12.33
N ILE A 194 3.16 -28.31 13.41
CA ILE A 194 3.07 -26.90 13.77
C ILE A 194 3.80 -26.02 12.74
N VAL A 195 5.01 -26.40 12.34
CA VAL A 195 5.81 -25.71 11.32
C VAL A 195 5.05 -25.58 10.00
N ILE A 196 4.43 -26.66 9.53
CA ILE A 196 3.66 -26.66 8.27
C ILE A 196 2.53 -25.62 8.33
N LEU A 197 1.80 -25.57 9.44
CA LEU A 197 0.72 -24.60 9.62
C LEU A 197 1.28 -23.17 9.63
N GLU A 198 2.35 -22.91 10.38
CA GLU A 198 2.99 -21.60 10.43
C GLU A 198 3.44 -21.12 9.05
N TRP A 199 4.02 -22.00 8.23
CA TRP A 199 4.41 -21.68 6.87
C TRP A 199 3.23 -21.35 5.98
N ILE A 200 2.16 -22.14 6.03
CA ILE A 200 0.96 -21.86 5.24
C ILE A 200 0.39 -20.49 5.62
N TYR A 201 0.25 -20.19 6.91
CA TYR A 201 -0.25 -18.90 7.38
C TYR A 201 0.67 -17.74 7.00
N SER A 202 1.96 -17.83 7.27
CA SER A 202 2.93 -16.75 6.99
C SER A 202 3.02 -16.45 5.49
N ARG A 203 3.16 -17.48 4.65
CA ARG A 203 3.29 -17.33 3.19
C ARG A 203 2.03 -16.78 2.55
N LEU A 204 0.84 -17.28 2.94
CA LEU A 204 -0.44 -16.76 2.45
C LEU A 204 -0.69 -15.32 2.91
N LEU A 205 -0.29 -14.96 4.13
CA LEU A 205 -0.40 -13.60 4.64
C LEU A 205 0.43 -12.62 3.81
N PHE A 206 1.70 -12.96 3.53
CA PHE A 206 2.56 -12.16 2.66
C PHE A 206 2.02 -12.08 1.22
N ALA A 207 1.51 -13.18 0.69
CA ALA A 207 0.87 -13.21 -0.64
C ALA A 207 -0.35 -12.27 -0.69
N LEU A 208 -1.18 -12.28 0.36
CA LEU A 208 -2.34 -11.43 0.51
C LEU A 208 -1.95 -9.94 0.56
N THR A 209 -0.94 -9.57 1.37
CA THR A 209 -0.51 -8.17 1.48
C THR A 209 0.07 -7.65 0.17
N SER A 210 0.91 -8.45 -0.50
CA SER A 210 1.52 -8.10 -1.79
C SER A 210 0.48 -8.00 -2.90
N SER A 211 -0.42 -8.99 -3.03
CA SER A 211 -1.50 -8.95 -4.03
C SER A 211 -2.47 -7.79 -3.80
N ALA A 212 -2.82 -7.49 -2.54
CA ALA A 212 -3.68 -6.36 -2.23
C ALA A 212 -3.06 -5.03 -2.66
N PHE A 213 -1.76 -4.85 -2.39
CA PHE A 213 -1.01 -3.70 -2.86
C PHE A 213 -1.04 -3.59 -4.39
N THR A 214 -0.70 -4.68 -5.10
CA THR A 214 -0.65 -4.70 -6.57
C THR A 214 -2.00 -4.33 -7.19
N ILE A 215 -3.11 -4.88 -6.70
CA ILE A 215 -4.46 -4.57 -7.19
C ILE A 215 -4.77 -3.07 -7.05
N VAL A 216 -4.54 -2.51 -5.86
CA VAL A 216 -4.80 -1.09 -5.58
C VAL A 216 -3.96 -0.19 -6.49
N PHE A 217 -2.66 -0.42 -6.57
CA PHE A 217 -1.76 0.43 -7.35
C PHE A 217 -1.93 0.27 -8.86
N CYS A 218 -2.23 -0.92 -9.36
CA CYS A 218 -2.56 -1.08 -10.78
C CYS A 218 -3.84 -0.33 -11.17
N LYS A 219 -4.81 -0.21 -10.26
CA LYS A 219 -6.01 0.62 -10.51
C LYS A 219 -5.68 2.11 -10.53
N HIS A 220 -4.87 2.61 -9.60
CA HIS A 220 -4.38 4.00 -9.63
C HIS A 220 -3.65 4.33 -10.93
N VAL A 221 -2.78 3.42 -11.38
CA VAL A 221 -2.10 3.46 -12.68
C VAL A 221 -3.10 3.58 -13.84
N LYS A 222 -4.16 2.75 -13.84
CA LYS A 222 -5.20 2.79 -14.88
C LYS A 222 -5.98 4.10 -14.85
N GLN A 223 -6.33 4.62 -13.67
CA GLN A 223 -7.04 5.88 -13.52
C GLN A 223 -6.24 7.04 -14.09
N ILE A 224 -4.93 7.15 -13.78
CA ILE A 224 -4.06 8.18 -14.36
C ILE A 224 -3.93 8.00 -15.87
N ARG A 225 -3.74 6.78 -16.36
CA ARG A 225 -3.62 6.52 -17.80
C ARG A 225 -4.89 6.93 -18.56
N ASN A 226 -6.06 6.62 -18.01
CA ASN A 226 -7.34 7.01 -18.59
C ASN A 226 -7.51 8.54 -18.56
N PHE A 227 -7.18 9.18 -17.44
CA PHE A 227 -7.21 10.64 -17.32
C PHE A 227 -6.27 11.32 -18.34
N ILE A 228 -5.05 10.81 -18.52
CA ILE A 228 -4.13 11.27 -19.57
C ILE A 228 -4.76 11.13 -20.96
N LYS A 229 -5.41 10.00 -21.25
CA LYS A 229 -6.08 9.79 -22.54
C LYS A 229 -7.22 10.79 -22.75
N GLN A 230 -8.06 11.03 -21.74
CA GLN A 230 -9.16 12.01 -21.80
C GLN A 230 -8.65 13.43 -22.09
N ILE A 231 -7.53 13.84 -21.47
CA ILE A 231 -6.88 15.13 -21.76
C ILE A 231 -6.40 15.20 -23.22
N ILE A 232 -5.87 14.09 -23.76
CA ILE A 232 -5.35 14.04 -25.13
C ILE A 232 -6.49 13.99 -26.16
N SER A 233 -7.53 13.18 -25.92
CA SER A 233 -8.65 12.95 -26.84
C SER A 233 -9.69 14.08 -26.86
N ASN A 234 -9.51 15.13 -26.04
CA ASN A 234 -10.45 16.25 -25.93
C ASN A 234 -11.88 15.81 -25.54
N GLU A 235 -12.07 14.67 -24.86
CA GLU A 235 -13.39 14.22 -24.38
C GLU A 235 -14.00 15.11 -23.27
N PHE A 236 -13.33 16.21 -22.89
CA PHE A 236 -13.92 17.29 -22.10
C PHE A 236 -14.80 18.23 -22.96
N ASP A 237 -15.26 17.76 -24.11
CA ASP A 237 -16.16 18.50 -24.98
C ASP A 237 -17.45 18.86 -24.23
N LEU A 238 -17.51 20.14 -23.85
CA LEU A 238 -18.64 21.02 -24.08
C LEU A 238 -19.96 20.74 -23.33
N GLU A 239 -19.93 20.15 -22.15
CA GLU A 239 -21.03 20.31 -21.18
C GLU A 239 -20.55 21.14 -19.99
N ASP A 240 -20.92 22.41 -20.04
CA ASP A 240 -20.75 23.45 -19.04
C ASP A 240 -19.35 24.06 -18.90
N SER A 241 -19.37 25.36 -18.69
CA SER A 241 -18.25 26.31 -18.66
C SER A 241 -17.23 26.09 -17.52
N TYR A 242 -17.23 24.92 -16.87
CA TYR A 242 -16.40 24.53 -15.73
C TYR A 242 -15.23 23.57 -16.06
N CYS A 243 -14.71 23.59 -17.29
CA CYS A 243 -13.69 22.62 -17.75
C CYS A 243 -12.42 22.61 -16.89
N LEU A 244 -11.88 23.79 -16.51
CA LEU A 244 -10.65 23.88 -15.72
C LEU A 244 -10.87 23.51 -14.25
N THR A 245 -11.98 23.93 -13.65
CA THR A 245 -12.35 23.58 -12.27
C THR A 245 -12.60 22.08 -12.14
N SER A 246 -13.23 21.46 -13.14
CA SER A 246 -13.40 20.01 -13.24
C SER A 246 -12.06 19.28 -13.36
N LEU A 247 -11.14 19.77 -14.19
CA LEU A 247 -9.77 19.25 -14.28
C LEU A 247 -9.02 19.33 -12.94
N ILE A 248 -9.07 20.49 -12.26
CA ILE A 248 -8.46 20.69 -10.94
C ILE A 248 -9.06 19.72 -9.91
N SER A 249 -10.39 19.62 -9.87
CA SER A 249 -11.11 18.70 -8.97
C SER A 249 -10.73 17.24 -9.22
N ASN A 250 -10.67 16.82 -10.49
CA ASN A 250 -10.29 15.47 -10.88
C ASN A 250 -8.84 15.15 -10.49
N ILE A 251 -7.90 16.08 -10.74
CA ILE A 251 -6.50 15.95 -10.33
C ILE A 251 -6.38 15.87 -8.80
N ALA A 252 -7.09 16.72 -8.07
CA ALA A 252 -7.11 16.71 -6.61
C ALA A 252 -7.67 15.39 -6.06
N SER A 253 -8.74 14.85 -6.66
CA SER A 253 -9.33 13.58 -6.27
C SER A 253 -8.39 12.39 -6.53
N LEU A 254 -7.70 12.37 -7.69
CA LEU A 254 -6.70 11.35 -8.02
C LEU A 254 -5.56 11.38 -7.00
N ARG A 255 -4.99 12.56 -6.74
CA ARG A 255 -3.94 12.74 -5.74
C ARG A 255 -4.39 12.27 -4.36
N HIS A 256 -5.56 12.70 -3.91
CA HIS A 256 -6.09 12.35 -2.59
C HIS A 256 -6.30 10.83 -2.44
N SER A 257 -6.84 10.18 -3.46
CA SER A 257 -7.07 8.73 -3.44
C SER A 257 -5.77 7.93 -3.31
N VAL A 258 -4.70 8.41 -3.97
CA VAL A 258 -3.37 7.80 -3.91
C VAL A 258 -2.71 8.04 -2.56
N GLU A 259 -2.83 9.25 -2.02
CA GLU A 259 -2.32 9.60 -0.68
C GLU A 259 -2.94 8.72 0.41
N ILE A 260 -4.26 8.45 0.33
CA ILE A 260 -4.94 7.52 1.23
C ILE A 260 -4.34 6.11 1.12
N SER A 261 -4.15 5.62 -0.10
CA SER A 261 -3.54 4.29 -0.32
C SER A 261 -2.14 4.23 0.27
N ILE A 262 -1.30 5.25 0.03
CA ILE A 262 0.05 5.32 0.59
C ILE A 262 0.01 5.32 2.10
N LYS A 263 -0.87 6.10 2.73
CA LYS A 263 -1.00 6.15 4.20
C LYS A 263 -1.24 4.76 4.81
N PHE A 264 -2.00 3.89 4.14
CA PHE A 264 -2.21 2.51 4.59
C PHE A 264 -0.95 1.66 4.47
N TYR A 265 -0.27 1.69 3.32
CA TYR A 265 0.84 0.77 3.05
C TYR A 265 2.19 1.25 3.60
N ASN A 266 2.37 2.55 3.83
CA ASN A 266 3.66 3.16 4.11
C ASN A 266 4.36 2.61 5.36
N LYS A 267 3.64 2.54 6.48
CA LYS A 267 4.21 2.01 7.73
C LYS A 267 4.63 0.55 7.61
N LEU A 268 3.80 -0.26 6.94
CA LEU A 268 4.09 -1.67 6.71
C LEU A 268 5.34 -1.84 5.85
N LEU A 269 5.34 -1.17 4.69
CA LEU A 269 6.43 -1.26 3.73
C LEU A 269 7.74 -0.78 4.35
N SER A 270 7.73 0.35 5.06
CA SER A 270 8.90 0.85 5.78
C SER A 270 9.43 -0.18 6.76
N CYS A 271 8.55 -0.84 7.51
CA CYS A 271 8.99 -1.82 8.51
C CYS A 271 9.61 -3.05 7.84
N ILE A 272 8.89 -3.69 6.91
CA ILE A 272 9.32 -4.93 6.24
C ILE A 272 10.58 -4.71 5.39
N THR A 273 10.69 -3.57 4.70
CA THR A 273 11.86 -3.28 3.87
C THR A 273 13.11 -3.08 4.71
N VAL A 274 12.99 -2.44 5.88
CA VAL A 274 14.12 -2.23 6.81
C VAL A 274 14.51 -3.54 7.49
N THR A 275 13.58 -4.22 8.14
CA THR A 275 13.88 -5.48 8.85
C THR A 275 14.41 -6.54 7.89
N GLY A 276 13.78 -6.70 6.73
CA GLY A 276 14.23 -7.65 5.69
C GLY A 276 15.56 -7.26 5.06
N GLY A 277 15.78 -5.97 4.77
CA GLY A 277 17.03 -5.47 4.18
C GLY A 277 18.22 -5.55 5.14
N VAL A 278 18.00 -5.34 6.44
CA VAL A 278 19.01 -5.52 7.48
C VAL A 278 19.32 -7.00 7.68
N SER A 279 18.28 -7.83 7.82
CA SER A 279 18.42 -9.28 7.97
C SER A 279 19.23 -9.90 6.82
N LEU A 280 18.91 -9.53 5.57
CA LEU A 280 19.62 -9.98 4.38
C LEU A 280 21.08 -9.52 4.34
N ALA A 281 21.37 -8.27 4.75
CA ALA A 281 22.74 -7.76 4.80
C ALA A 281 23.59 -8.51 5.84
N ILE A 282 23.04 -8.79 7.02
CA ILE A 282 23.73 -9.57 8.06
C ILE A 282 23.94 -11.01 7.58
N PHE A 283 22.95 -11.62 6.91
CA PHE A 283 23.06 -12.97 6.35
C PHE A 283 24.17 -13.09 5.29
N ILE A 284 24.27 -12.13 4.36
CA ILE A 284 25.36 -12.12 3.35
C ILE A 284 26.72 -12.02 4.04
N ARG A 285 26.86 -11.17 5.07
CA ARG A 285 28.10 -11.06 5.84
C ARG A 285 28.44 -12.36 6.56
N HIS A 286 27.45 -12.99 7.20
CA HIS A 286 27.63 -14.26 7.91
C HIS A 286 28.19 -15.34 6.96
N LEU A 287 27.60 -15.47 5.76
CA LEU A 287 28.11 -16.36 4.72
C LEU A 287 29.52 -15.99 4.26
N TYR A 288 29.81 -14.70 4.06
CA TYR A 288 31.14 -14.23 3.65
C TYR A 288 32.22 -14.55 4.69
N ASN A 289 31.96 -14.28 5.97
CA ASN A 289 32.93 -14.57 7.05
C ASN A 289 33.24 -16.07 7.16
N LYS A 290 32.22 -16.92 7.04
CA LYS A 290 32.36 -18.39 7.05
C LYS A 290 33.24 -18.89 5.90
N THR A 291 33.12 -18.28 4.71
CA THR A 291 33.93 -18.63 3.54
C THR A 291 35.41 -18.24 3.66
N ASN A 292 35.73 -17.18 4.41
CA ASN A 292 37.12 -16.77 4.63
C ASN A 292 37.83 -17.63 5.68
N THR A 293 37.08 -18.24 6.61
CA THR A 293 37.63 -19.14 7.64
C THR A 293 37.91 -20.56 7.14
N GLN A 294 37.24 -21.02 6.07
CA GLN A 294 37.46 -22.35 5.51
C GLN A 294 38.46 -22.29 4.35
N THR A 295 39.49 -23.12 4.40
CA THR A 295 40.59 -23.19 3.40
C THR A 295 40.13 -23.60 1.98
N LYS A 296 38.84 -23.93 1.79
CA LYS A 296 38.21 -24.12 0.49
C LYS A 296 37.16 -23.02 0.27
N LYS A 297 37.28 -22.30 -0.85
CA LYS A 297 36.29 -21.32 -1.35
C LYS A 297 34.98 -21.99 -1.83
N VAL A 298 34.38 -22.86 -1.01
CA VAL A 298 33.09 -23.49 -1.31
C VAL A 298 32.11 -23.00 -0.25
N ILE A 299 31.03 -22.36 -0.69
CA ILE A 299 29.95 -21.93 0.20
C ILE A 299 29.17 -23.18 0.60
N ILE A 300 29.43 -23.73 1.78
CA ILE A 300 28.64 -24.83 2.35
C ILE A 300 27.54 -24.22 3.21
N LEU A 301 26.30 -24.22 2.69
CA LEU A 301 25.12 -23.78 3.41
C LEU A 301 24.67 -24.87 4.40
N GLN A 302 24.57 -24.52 5.67
CA GLN A 302 23.89 -25.34 6.67
C GLN A 302 22.39 -25.42 6.37
N GLN A 303 21.73 -26.49 6.80
CA GLN A 303 20.32 -26.76 6.50
C GLN A 303 19.39 -25.58 6.90
N HIS A 304 19.62 -24.96 8.06
CA HIS A 304 18.83 -23.80 8.50
C HIS A 304 19.04 -22.54 7.62
N GLU A 305 20.24 -22.37 7.03
CA GLU A 305 20.58 -21.25 6.15
C GLU A 305 19.89 -21.38 4.79
N GLN A 306 19.65 -22.62 4.32
CA GLN A 306 18.92 -22.88 3.07
C GLN A 306 17.47 -22.40 3.13
N TYR A 307 16.82 -22.58 4.29
CA TYR A 307 15.47 -22.08 4.50
C TYR A 307 15.41 -20.55 4.58
N LEU A 308 16.35 -19.92 5.29
CA LEU A 308 16.44 -18.46 5.33
C LEU A 308 16.57 -17.89 3.92
N LEU A 309 17.45 -18.50 3.10
CA LEU A 309 17.62 -18.15 1.69
C LEU A 309 16.30 -18.28 0.91
N GLN A 310 15.56 -19.38 1.09
CA GLN A 310 14.26 -19.56 0.44
C GLN A 310 13.26 -18.46 0.82
N SER A 311 13.22 -18.09 2.10
CA SER A 311 12.37 -17.01 2.60
C SER A 311 12.75 -15.67 2.00
N TYR A 312 14.05 -15.39 1.87
CA TYR A 312 14.54 -14.18 1.20
C TYR A 312 14.15 -14.15 -0.28
N ILE A 313 14.27 -15.25 -1.01
CA ILE A 313 13.92 -15.31 -2.44
C ILE A 313 12.46 -14.89 -2.63
N LEU A 314 11.53 -15.45 -1.84
CA LEU A 314 10.12 -15.06 -1.91
C LEU A 314 9.91 -13.57 -1.62
N TYR A 315 10.50 -13.07 -0.54
CA TYR A 315 10.33 -11.67 -0.14
C TYR A 315 10.95 -10.71 -1.15
N VAL A 316 12.12 -11.02 -1.70
CA VAL A 316 12.77 -10.22 -2.75
C VAL A 316 11.89 -10.16 -3.99
N ILE A 317 11.35 -11.28 -4.45
CA ILE A 317 10.45 -11.29 -5.62
C ILE A 317 9.21 -10.43 -5.36
N CYS A 318 8.58 -10.57 -4.20
CA CYS A 318 7.41 -9.75 -3.83
C CYS A 318 7.75 -8.26 -3.75
N GLN A 319 8.94 -7.91 -3.23
CA GLN A 319 9.42 -6.53 -3.16
C GLN A 319 9.74 -5.97 -4.55
N LEU A 320 10.30 -6.76 -5.46
CA LEU A 320 10.53 -6.34 -6.85
C LEU A 320 9.22 -6.00 -7.57
N ILE A 321 8.18 -6.81 -7.40
CA ILE A 321 6.84 -6.52 -7.97
C ILE A 321 6.27 -5.24 -7.37
N PHE A 322 6.44 -5.04 -6.06
CA PHE A 322 6.05 -3.79 -5.39
C PHE A 322 6.77 -2.59 -6.02
N PHE A 323 8.10 -2.62 -6.11
CA PHE A 323 8.89 -1.52 -6.66
C PHE A 323 8.55 -1.23 -8.12
N TYR A 324 8.34 -2.27 -8.93
CA TYR A 324 7.91 -2.12 -10.32
C TYR A 324 6.62 -1.30 -10.43
N ASN A 325 5.60 -1.63 -9.64
CA ASN A 325 4.32 -0.90 -9.65
C ASN A 325 4.48 0.57 -9.23
N VAL A 326 5.33 0.85 -8.23
CA VAL A 326 5.63 2.21 -7.76
C VAL A 326 6.37 3.01 -8.83
N ILE A 327 7.40 2.43 -9.46
CA ILE A 327 8.17 3.08 -10.52
C ILE A 327 7.26 3.38 -11.72
N TYR A 328 6.47 2.41 -12.16
CA TYR A 328 5.56 2.56 -13.28
C TYR A 328 4.52 3.68 -13.05
N TYR A 329 3.97 3.75 -11.84
CA TYR A 329 3.10 4.87 -11.46
C TYR A 329 3.84 6.21 -11.51
N SER A 330 5.07 6.28 -10.99
CA SER A 330 5.86 7.52 -11.00
C SER A 330 6.15 8.01 -12.42
N GLU A 331 6.47 7.12 -13.36
CA GLU A 331 6.64 7.44 -14.77
C GLU A 331 5.36 8.02 -15.39
N LEU A 332 4.19 7.42 -15.10
CA LEU A 332 2.90 7.92 -15.58
C LEU A 332 2.53 9.29 -15.00
N ARG A 333 2.80 9.51 -13.71
CA ARG A 333 2.65 10.83 -13.09
C ARG A 333 3.56 11.85 -13.78
N ASN A 334 4.82 11.52 -14.02
CA ASN A 334 5.75 12.42 -14.70
C ASN A 334 5.27 12.76 -16.12
N ARG A 335 4.67 11.80 -16.82
CA ARG A 335 4.00 12.05 -18.10
C ARG A 335 2.82 13.02 -17.96
N LEU A 336 1.98 12.87 -16.93
CA LEU A 336 0.88 13.79 -16.65
C LEU A 336 1.39 15.22 -16.38
N VAL A 337 2.44 15.36 -15.56
CA VAL A 337 3.06 16.67 -15.27
C VAL A 337 3.58 17.32 -16.55
N LYS A 338 4.33 16.58 -17.37
CA LYS A 338 4.83 17.06 -18.67
C LYS A 338 3.71 17.46 -19.62
N LEU A 339 2.58 16.74 -19.60
CA LEU A 339 1.40 17.08 -20.41
C LEU A 339 0.74 18.37 -19.95
N ILE A 340 0.59 18.60 -18.64
CA ILE A 340 -0.02 19.84 -18.11
C ILE A 340 0.90 21.04 -18.34
N GLN A 341 2.22 20.83 -18.30
CA GLN A 341 3.22 21.86 -18.60
C GLN A 341 3.46 22.09 -20.11
N SER A 342 2.86 21.29 -21.00
CA SER A 342 3.11 21.42 -22.43
C SER A 342 2.49 22.70 -22.98
N SER A 343 3.15 23.28 -23.99
CA SER A 343 2.59 24.41 -24.75
C SER A 343 1.24 24.06 -25.39
N SER A 344 1.04 22.80 -25.77
CA SER A 344 -0.25 22.33 -26.29
C SER A 344 -1.38 22.36 -25.26
N PHE A 345 -1.11 22.05 -23.99
CA PHE A 345 -2.10 22.15 -22.93
C PHE A 345 -2.42 23.61 -22.59
N ILE A 346 -1.39 24.45 -22.48
CA ILE A 346 -1.56 25.90 -22.26
C ILE A 346 -2.38 26.52 -23.38
N ASN A 347 -2.07 26.21 -24.63
CA ASN A 347 -2.78 26.76 -25.78
C ASN A 347 -4.23 26.29 -25.88
N LYS A 348 -4.54 25.11 -25.32
CA LYS A 348 -5.88 24.52 -25.36
C LYS A 348 -6.78 24.97 -24.21
N PHE A 349 -6.26 25.00 -22.98
CA PHE A 349 -7.07 25.21 -21.77
C PHE A 349 -6.85 26.56 -21.08
N LEU A 350 -5.77 27.28 -21.39
CA LEU A 350 -5.36 28.49 -20.65
C LEU A 350 -5.22 29.75 -21.52
N ILE A 351 -5.10 29.62 -22.84
CA ILE A 351 -5.08 30.79 -23.72
C ILE A 351 -6.44 31.48 -23.70
N ARG A 352 -6.43 32.76 -23.32
CA ARG A 352 -7.56 33.68 -23.49
C ARG A 352 -7.90 33.79 -24.97
N TRP A 353 -9.12 33.44 -25.32
CA TRP A 353 -9.64 33.74 -26.65
C TRP A 353 -10.04 35.21 -26.68
N SER A 354 -9.38 36.00 -27.53
CA SER A 354 -9.81 37.38 -27.76
C SER A 354 -11.17 37.38 -28.48
N ALA A 355 -12.04 38.33 -28.14
CA ALA A 355 -13.35 38.49 -28.80
C ALA A 355 -13.24 38.57 -30.35
N SER A 356 -12.10 39.05 -30.86
CA SER A 356 -11.77 39.10 -32.29
C SER A 356 -11.48 37.74 -32.94
N ARG A 357 -10.92 36.77 -32.20
CA ARG A 357 -10.67 35.40 -32.68
C ARG A 357 -11.95 34.55 -32.67
N LEU A 358 -12.80 34.72 -31.66
CA LEU A 358 -14.13 34.10 -31.58
C LEU A 358 -15.04 34.55 -32.74
N LYS A 359 -15.11 35.86 -32.99
CA LYS A 359 -15.87 36.43 -34.12
C LYS A 359 -15.40 35.94 -35.50
N LYS A 360 -14.11 35.57 -35.66
CA LYS A 360 -13.58 35.05 -36.93
C LYS A 360 -13.92 33.58 -37.20
N LYS A 361 -14.19 32.79 -36.16
CA LYS A 361 -14.52 31.36 -36.27
C LYS A 361 -16.02 31.11 -36.46
N CYS A 362 -16.87 31.95 -35.86
CA CYS A 362 -18.33 31.90 -35.99
C CYS A 362 -18.81 32.77 -37.16
N LYS A 363 -18.41 32.42 -38.39
CA LYS A 363 -18.75 33.23 -39.56
C LYS A 363 -20.17 33.05 -40.09
N ASP A 364 -20.94 32.05 -39.64
CA ASP A 364 -22.26 31.80 -40.20
C ASP A 364 -23.34 31.51 -39.15
N THR A 365 -24.40 32.33 -39.22
CA THR A 365 -25.79 32.14 -38.75
C THR A 365 -26.17 32.31 -37.27
N CYS A 366 -27.11 33.25 -37.05
CA CYS A 366 -28.18 33.41 -36.03
C CYS A 366 -27.99 33.09 -34.53
N GLU A 367 -26.88 32.54 -34.04
CA GLU A 367 -26.68 32.20 -32.62
C GLU A 367 -26.13 33.34 -31.75
N ILE A 368 -26.22 34.59 -32.21
CA ILE A 368 -25.56 35.77 -31.59
C ILE A 368 -25.97 35.96 -30.11
N LYS A 369 -27.19 35.56 -29.73
CA LYS A 369 -27.70 35.68 -28.35
C LYS A 369 -27.16 34.60 -27.39
N GLN A 370 -26.94 33.38 -27.88
CA GLN A 370 -26.21 32.33 -27.14
C GLN A 370 -24.71 32.62 -27.11
N LEU A 371 -24.17 33.16 -28.20
CA LEU A 371 -22.78 33.62 -28.32
C LEU A 371 -22.45 34.72 -27.30
N CYS A 372 -23.31 35.72 -27.07
CA CYS A 372 -23.07 36.71 -26.03
C CYS A 372 -23.07 36.11 -24.63
N LYS A 373 -23.90 35.10 -24.37
CA LYS A 373 -23.96 34.39 -23.07
C LYS A 373 -22.72 33.52 -22.86
N ILE A 374 -22.27 32.83 -23.91
CA ILE A 374 -21.03 32.03 -23.93
C ILE A 374 -19.79 32.94 -23.84
N ILE A 375 -19.77 34.07 -24.54
CA ILE A 375 -18.69 35.07 -24.47
C ILE A 375 -18.62 35.70 -23.07
N LEU A 376 -19.75 36.01 -22.43
CA LEU A 376 -19.79 36.50 -21.05
C LEU A 376 -19.36 35.44 -20.04
N CYS A 377 -19.78 34.18 -20.20
CA CYS A 377 -19.29 33.06 -19.37
C CYS A 377 -17.78 32.83 -19.57
N ILE A 378 -17.28 32.89 -20.81
CA ILE A 378 -15.85 32.77 -21.11
C ILE A 378 -15.07 33.98 -20.56
N GLU A 379 -15.58 35.20 -20.65
CA GLU A 379 -14.94 36.39 -20.05
C GLU A 379 -14.94 36.35 -18.52
N GLN A 380 -16.01 35.86 -17.89
CA GLN A 380 -16.15 35.76 -16.42
C GLN A 380 -15.45 34.54 -15.81
N GLU A 381 -15.33 33.42 -16.52
CA GLU A 381 -14.75 32.16 -16.02
C GLU A 381 -13.34 31.87 -16.58
N ASN A 382 -12.71 32.86 -17.21
CA ASN A 382 -11.34 32.78 -17.70
C ASN A 382 -10.37 32.35 -16.57
N ALA A 383 -9.65 31.25 -16.83
CA ALA A 383 -8.54 30.76 -16.02
C ALA A 383 -7.67 31.91 -15.52
N THR A 384 -7.71 32.16 -14.22
CA THR A 384 -6.85 33.13 -13.59
C THR A 384 -5.43 32.58 -13.55
N SER A 385 -4.41 33.44 -13.49
CA SER A 385 -3.03 33.01 -13.18
C SER A 385 -2.96 32.15 -11.90
N ILE A 386 -3.93 32.34 -11.00
CA ILE A 386 -4.12 31.56 -9.77
C ILE A 386 -4.52 30.12 -10.10
N ASP A 387 -5.42 29.85 -11.04
CA ASP A 387 -5.82 28.49 -11.40
C ASP A 387 -4.68 27.71 -12.07
N TRP A 388 -3.87 28.38 -12.89
CA TRP A 388 -2.63 27.79 -13.42
C TRP A 388 -1.63 27.50 -12.30
N MET A 389 -1.45 28.44 -11.35
CA MET A 389 -0.58 28.25 -10.20
C MET A 389 -1.07 27.10 -9.29
N ILE A 390 -2.39 26.92 -9.15
CA ILE A 390 -3.01 25.81 -8.43
C ILE A 390 -2.78 24.49 -9.18
N LEU A 391 -2.98 24.44 -10.49
CA LEU A 391 -2.71 23.26 -11.33
C LEU A 391 -1.24 22.87 -11.29
N GLU A 392 -0.33 23.83 -11.47
CA GLU A 392 1.10 23.60 -11.39
C GLU A 392 1.47 23.11 -9.99
N LYS A 393 1.01 23.78 -8.93
CA LYS A 393 1.27 23.36 -7.55
C LYS A 393 0.68 21.99 -7.24
N LEU A 394 -0.53 21.67 -7.69
CA LEU A 394 -1.16 20.36 -7.45
C LEU A 394 -0.43 19.23 -8.17
N THR A 395 0.03 19.46 -9.40
CA THR A 395 0.71 18.45 -10.22
C THR A 395 2.17 18.28 -9.83
N ARG A 396 2.84 19.38 -9.49
CA ARG A 396 4.24 19.45 -9.06
C ARG A 396 4.43 19.01 -7.61
N ASN A 397 3.46 19.29 -6.72
CA ASN A 397 3.45 18.74 -5.36
C ASN A 397 3.48 17.21 -5.41
N LYS A 398 4.12 16.61 -4.41
CA LYS A 398 4.42 15.18 -4.36
C LYS A 398 3.13 14.38 -4.17
N TRP A 399 2.87 13.43 -5.08
CA TRP A 399 1.71 12.53 -4.99
C TRP A 399 2.07 11.21 -4.33
N MET A 400 3.35 10.82 -4.39
CA MET A 400 3.86 9.63 -3.72
C MET A 400 5.05 9.96 -2.83
N ASP A 401 4.80 10.10 -1.53
CA ASP A 401 5.84 10.10 -0.51
C ASP A 401 5.61 8.88 0.40
N PHE A 402 6.19 7.73 0.03
CA PHE A 402 6.45 6.71 1.06
C PHE A 402 7.55 7.27 1.97
N SER A 403 7.51 6.98 3.25
CA SER A 403 8.51 7.39 4.23
C SER A 403 9.04 6.16 4.93
N ILE A 404 10.33 5.90 4.79
CA ILE A 404 11.01 4.84 5.54
C ILE A 404 11.63 5.49 6.77
N LEU A 405 11.20 5.09 7.97
CA LEU A 405 11.68 5.65 9.26
C LEU A 405 11.68 7.20 9.29
N GLY A 406 10.61 7.82 8.79
CA GLY A 406 10.48 9.29 8.77
C GLY A 406 11.17 10.00 7.60
N ILE A 407 11.88 9.28 6.72
CA ILE A 407 12.56 9.87 5.57
C ILE A 407 11.75 9.61 4.28
N SER A 408 11.30 10.67 3.62
CA SER A 408 10.55 10.58 2.36
C SER A 408 11.37 9.90 1.25
N THR A 409 10.81 8.90 0.60
CA THR A 409 11.38 8.13 -0.50
C THR A 409 10.95 8.79 -1.81
N GLN A 410 11.62 9.89 -2.13
CA GLN A 410 11.40 10.60 -3.38
C GLN A 410 11.91 9.74 -4.55
N ASP A 411 11.12 9.61 -5.62
CA ASP A 411 11.50 9.19 -6.98
C ASP A 411 12.69 8.20 -7.06
N GLY A 412 12.53 6.99 -6.50
CA GLY A 412 13.52 5.91 -6.65
C GLY A 412 14.72 5.94 -5.69
N THR A 413 14.83 6.94 -4.81
CA THR A 413 15.86 6.98 -3.75
C THR A 413 15.66 5.92 -2.66
N LEU A 414 14.54 5.20 -2.69
CA LEU A 414 14.17 4.16 -1.72
C LEU A 414 15.22 3.04 -1.65
N ILE A 415 15.68 2.55 -2.81
CA ILE A 415 16.71 1.50 -2.90
C ILE A 415 18.05 2.01 -2.35
N LYS A 416 18.47 3.21 -2.76
CA LYS A 416 19.71 3.83 -2.27
C LYS A 416 19.68 4.00 -0.74
N LYS A 417 18.52 4.39 -0.20
CA LYS A 417 18.33 4.61 1.24
C LYS A 417 18.32 3.32 2.04
N VAL A 418 17.66 2.26 1.55
CA VAL A 418 17.71 0.93 2.16
C VAL A 418 19.16 0.43 2.20
N ILE A 419 19.91 0.58 1.10
CA ILE A 419 21.33 0.23 1.06
C ILE A 419 22.13 1.03 2.10
N THR A 420 21.92 2.35 2.19
CA THR A 420 22.64 3.18 3.18
C THR A 420 22.27 2.84 4.63
N PHE A 421 21.02 2.47 4.91
CA PHE A 421 20.60 2.07 6.25
C PHE A 421 21.14 0.69 6.62
N SER A 422 21.07 -0.27 5.69
CA SER A 422 21.70 -1.57 5.85
C SER A 422 23.21 -1.44 6.07
N SER A 423 23.90 -0.52 5.37
CA SER A 423 25.33 -0.26 5.59
C SER A 423 25.64 0.43 6.92
N LEU A 424 24.75 1.29 7.42
CA LEU A 424 24.94 1.98 8.71
C LEU A 424 24.72 1.01 9.87
N ILE A 425 23.67 0.18 9.81
CA ILE A 425 23.44 -0.88 10.78
C ILE A 425 24.56 -1.93 10.71
N TYR A 426 25.05 -2.25 9.52
CA TYR A 426 26.27 -3.05 9.34
C TYR A 426 27.46 -2.44 10.09
N PHE A 427 27.68 -1.13 9.96
CA PHE A 427 28.79 -0.44 10.62
C PHE A 427 28.66 -0.46 12.15
N ILE A 428 27.46 -0.24 12.68
CA ILE A 428 27.18 -0.32 14.12
C ILE A 428 27.40 -1.75 14.64
N LEU A 429 26.89 -2.76 13.93
CA LEU A 429 27.07 -4.17 14.31
C LEU A 429 28.52 -4.63 14.20
N SER A 430 29.32 -4.05 13.30
CA SER A 430 30.77 -4.30 13.26
C SER A 430 31.54 -3.67 14.41
N TYR A 431 30.97 -2.67 15.09
CA TYR A 431 31.56 -1.99 16.25
C TYR A 431 31.16 -2.62 17.59
N LEU A 432 30.07 -3.38 17.63
CA LEU A 432 29.55 -4.06 18.83
C LEU A 432 30.07 -5.51 18.97
N GLN A 433 30.78 -6.02 17.97
CA GLN A 433 31.61 -7.23 18.04
C GLN A 433 33.05 -6.83 18.29
#